data_AF-A0ABD6FAM7-F1
#
_entry.id   AF-A0ABD6FAM7-F1
#
_cell.length_a   1.000
_cell.length_b   1.000
_cell.length_c   1.000
_cell.angle_alpha   90.00
_cell.angle_beta   90.00
_cell.angle_gamma   90.00
#
_symmetry.space_group_name_H-M   'P 1'
#
loop_
_entity.id
_entity.type
_entity.pdbx_description
1 polymer ?
#
loop_
_entity_poly.entity_id
_entity_poly.type
_entity_poly.pdbx_seq_one_letter_code
_entity_poly.pdbx_strand_id
1 'polypeptide(L)' 'MPLVSVVTGCYNEEGNIVDLVARIRQQFAQLPGYDYEHILIDNASTDATV' A
#
# COMPACT_ATOMS: atom_id res chain seq x y z
N MET A 1 -8.73 -6.14 -16.27
CA MET A 1 -9.43 -4.83 -16.14
C MET A 1 -8.36 -3.73 -16.25
N PRO A 2 -8.65 -2.42 -16.22
CA PRO A 2 -7.59 -1.43 -16.06
C PRO A 2 -6.86 -1.69 -14.73
N LEU A 3 -5.52 -1.69 -14.78
CA LEU A 3 -4.68 -1.86 -13.60
C LEU A 3 -4.37 -0.48 -12.99
N VAL A 4 -4.60 -0.34 -11.69
CA VAL A 4 -4.19 0.84 -10.92
C VAL A 4 -3.00 0.49 -10.04
N SER A 5 -1.87 1.17 -10.26
CA SER A 5 -0.69 1.06 -9.41
C SER A 5 -0.73 2.13 -8.32
N VAL A 6 -0.90 1.71 -7.07
CA VAL A 6 -0.77 2.61 -5.91
C VAL A 6 0.69 2.56 -5.45
N VAL A 7 1.39 3.67 -5.54
CA VAL A 7 2.80 3.77 -5.15
C VAL A 7 2.90 4.61 -3.87
N THR A 8 3.49 4.06 -2.81
CA THR A 8 3.68 4.75 -1.53
C THR A 8 5.15 4.71 -1.13
N GLY A 9 5.74 5.89 -0.87
CA GLY A 9 7.03 5.97 -0.20
C GLY A 9 6.86 5.88 1.32
N CYS A 10 7.73 5.11 1.98
CA CYS A 10 7.67 4.85 3.41
C CYS A 10 9.03 5.12 4.06
N TYR A 11 9.05 5.71 5.26
CA TYR A 11 10.24 5.88 6.09
C TYR A 11 9.84 5.86 7.56
N ASN A 12 10.26 4.84 8.31
CA ASN A 12 9.92 4.62 9.71
C ASN A 12 8.40 4.63 10.02
N GLU A 13 7.64 3.83 9.25
CA GLU A 13 6.18 3.71 9.29
C GLU A 13 5.70 2.35 9.86
N GLU A 14 6.49 1.66 10.70
CA GLU A 14 6.14 0.35 11.31
C GLU A 14 4.71 0.33 11.90
N GLY A 15 4.31 1.41 12.57
CA GLY A 15 2.98 1.51 13.19
C GLY A 15 1.81 1.74 12.22
N ASN A 16 2.09 2.16 10.98
CA ASN A 16 1.08 2.62 10.03
C ASN A 16 0.96 1.72 8.79
N ILE A 17 2.02 0.97 8.45
CA ILE A 17 2.11 0.25 7.18
C ILE A 17 1.00 -0.80 7.00
N VAL A 18 0.67 -1.54 8.06
CA VAL A 18 -0.36 -2.58 8.04
C VAL A 18 -1.74 -1.98 7.79
N ASP A 19 -2.03 -0.87 8.48
CA ASP A 19 -3.29 -0.15 8.38
C ASP A 19 -3.48 0.48 7.00
N LEU A 20 -2.41 1.05 6.44
CA LEU A 20 -2.39 1.60 5.09
C LEU A 20 -2.76 0.54 4.05
N VAL A 21 -2.07 -0.61 4.05
CA VAL A 21 -2.32 -1.72 3.12
C VAL A 21 -3.75 -2.25 3.28
N ALA A 22 -4.20 -2.43 4.52
CA ALA A 22 -5.54 -2.95 4.81
C ALA A 22 -6.65 -2.03 4.27
N ARG A 23 -6.52 -0.71 4.47
CA ARG A 23 -7.52 0.28 4.01
C ARG A 23 -7.55 0.41 2.49
N ILE A 24 -6.38 0.42 1.83
CA ILE A 24 -6.32 0.43 0.37
C ILE A 24 -6.99 -0.82 -0.21
N ARG A 25 -6.68 -2.00 0.34
CA ARG A 25 -7.32 -3.26 -0.06
C ARG A 25 -8.84 -3.22 0.11
N GLN A 26 -9.34 -2.68 1.22
CA GLN A 26 -10.78 -2.54 1.46
C GLN A 26 -11.46 -1.60 0.46
N GLN A 27 -10.76 -0.56 0.00
CA GLN A 27 -11.30 0.35 -1.01
C GLN A 27 -11.39 -0.32 -2.38
N PHE A 28 -10.35 -1.05 -2.81
CA PHE A 28 -10.36 -1.75 -4.09
C PHE A 28 -11.31 -2.95 -4.12
N ALA A 29 -11.59 -3.60 -2.99
CA ALA A 29 -12.62 -4.63 -2.90
C ALA A 29 -14.03 -4.12 -3.29
N GLN A 30 -14.28 -2.81 -3.19
CA GLN A 30 -15.54 -2.17 -3.60
C GLN A 30 -15.54 -1.72 -5.07
N LEU A 31 -14.43 -1.94 -5.80
CA LEU A 31 -14.21 -1.48 -7.17
C LEU A 31 -13.93 -2.67 -8.10
N PRO A 32 -14.90 -3.59 -8.33
CA PRO A 32 -14.69 -4.82 -9.08
C PRO A 32 -14.38 -4.62 -10.58
N GLY A 33 -14.36 -3.38 -11.06
CA GLY A 33 -13.97 -3.02 -12.42
C GLY A 33 -12.49 -2.69 -12.58
N TYR A 34 -11.68 -2.85 -11.52
CA TYR A 34 -10.25 -2.55 -11.52
C TYR A 34 -9.46 -3.72 -10.92
N ASP A 35 -8.31 -3.98 -11.54
CA ASP A 35 -7.23 -4.70 -10.88
C ASP A 35 -6.34 -3.66 -10.18
N TYR A 36 -5.67 -4.03 -9.08
CA TYR A 36 -4.75 -3.12 -8.40
C TYR A 36 -3.51 -3.82 -7.87
N GLU A 37 -2.43 -3.05 -7.80
CA GLU A 37 -1.21 -3.40 -7.07
C GLU A 37 -0.84 -2.26 -6.12
N HIS A 38 -0.18 -2.61 -5.02
CA HIS A 38 0.31 -1.64 -4.04
C HIS A 38 1.82 -1.81 -3.91
N ILE A 39 2.56 -0.83 -4.44
CA ILE A 39 4.02 -0.79 -4.43
C ILE A 39 4.46 0.10 -3.26
N LEU A 40 5.08 -0.52 -2.27
CA LEU A 40 5.70 0.16 -1.13
C LEU A 40 7.18 0.37 -1.43
N ILE A 41 7.66 1.61 -1.29
CA ILE A 41 9.05 2.00 -1.50
C ILE A 41 9.62 2.42 -0.15
N ASP A 42 10.40 1.55 0.47
CA ASP A 42 11.12 1.87 1.71
C ASP A 42 12.32 2.78 1.43
N ASN A 43 12.41 3.90 2.16
CA ASN A 43 13.48 4.87 2.04
C ASN A 43 14.55 4.68 3.13
N ALA A 44 15.10 3.46 3.23
CA ALA A 44 16.12 3.09 4.20
C ALA A 44 15.65 3.30 5.65
N SER A 45 14.47 2.77 5.98
CA SER A 45 13.94 2.78 7.34
C SER A 45 14.88 2.08 8.32
N THR A 46 14.86 2.55 9.56
CA THR A 46 15.63 2.00 10.68
C THR A 46 14.79 1.17 11.64
N ASP A 47 13.50 1.01 11.34
CA ASP A 47 12.52 0.20 12.08
C ASP A 47 11.98 -0.96 11.23
N ALA A 48 10.93 -1.64 11.68
CA ALA A 48 10.31 -2.75 10.94
C ALA A 48 9.19 -2.31 9.98
N THR A 49 9.44 -1.27 9.17
CA THR A 49 8.45 -0.75 8.19
C THR A 49 8.09 -1.76 7.09
N VAL A 50 9.05 -2.52 6.54
CA VAL A 50 8.84 -3.53 5.50
C VAL A 50 9.51 -4.84 5.88
#